data_AF-A0A3E0QLM7-F1
#
_entry.id   AF-A0A3E0QLM7-F1
#
_cell.length_a   1.000
_cell.length_b   1.000
_cell.length_c   1.000
_cell.angle_alpha   90.00
_cell.angle_beta   90.00
_cell.angle_gamma   90.00
#
_symmetry.space_group_name_H-M   'P 1'
#
loop_
_entity.id
_entity.type
_entity.pdbx_description
1 polymer ?
#
loop_
_entity_poly.entity_id
_entity_poly.type
_entity_poly.pdbx_seq_one_letter_code
_entity_poly.pdbx_strand_id
1 'polypeptide(L)'
;MKNAKHILFTVVGLICVQFANAQTTLTEQQAIDFALKNSPLLNASTLQIKQHKQLQGTSFNLANPDITLESPTGEFMTVGVLQSFEFPTVYLKQGQLAKQQTVLAEKGKTITEAEVKQQVKTAYLSLQFANQILEQLKKQDSIYFRIADAANRQFEAGQIDFVAKTYAATQYGEVHNNLVQAQTDAQIALQQLQLYTGIFDSIATAHFSKALSSFLFTGITTDSATLFNTPFIQYYSQTQMVAKKSLQLERNKALPGFSFGYMNQGLPNTEIPLRLRAGINIPLWFWQYNSSIKAAKTNLLITEQNTLAQQQNLTAKMQQVKGEAIKFQTSLTYYENTGLKQADDLITSSNRMFSAGQSDYITYLRTLSDAYNIQIKYLETLRNFNQSIINLNYLIGQ
;
A
#
# COMPACT_ATOMS: atom_id res chain seq x y z
N MET A 1 37.36 14.78 78.00
CA MET A 1 37.81 13.93 76.88
C MET A 1 36.59 13.38 76.16
N LYS A 2 36.41 13.78 74.89
CA LYS A 2 35.97 12.95 73.75
C LYS A 2 34.98 11.80 74.02
N ASN A 3 33.73 11.91 73.55
CA ASN A 3 33.33 11.39 72.23
C ASN A 3 31.82 11.52 71.96
N ALA A 4 31.54 11.95 70.74
CA ALA A 4 30.24 12.12 70.10
C ALA A 4 29.64 10.79 69.60
N LYS A 5 28.45 10.91 68.98
CA LYS A 5 27.79 10.04 67.96
C LYS A 5 26.64 9.18 68.49
N HIS A 6 25.44 9.08 67.90
CA HIS A 6 24.80 9.62 66.69
C HIS A 6 23.28 9.54 66.91
N ILE A 7 22.50 10.59 66.62
CA ILE A 7 21.04 10.50 66.46
C ILE A 7 20.76 10.39 64.96
N LEU A 8 20.27 9.24 64.52
CA LEU A 8 19.87 8.96 63.15
C LEU A 8 18.42 9.43 62.97
N PHE A 9 18.23 10.55 62.26
CA PHE A 9 16.92 11.04 61.88
C PHE A 9 16.57 10.45 60.49
N THR A 10 15.68 9.46 60.47
CA THR A 10 15.23 8.82 59.23
C THR A 10 14.12 9.69 58.62
N VAL A 11 14.49 10.54 57.67
CA VAL A 11 13.53 11.24 56.80
C VAL A 11 13.09 10.27 55.71
N VAL A 12 11.87 9.75 55.82
CA VAL A 12 11.20 9.01 54.74
C VAL A 12 10.73 10.02 53.70
N GLY A 13 11.56 10.24 52.68
CA GLY A 13 11.21 11.01 51.50
C GLY A 13 10.24 10.21 50.63
N LEU A 14 9.00 10.70 50.54
CA LEU A 14 7.98 10.20 49.61
C LEU A 14 8.40 10.56 48.18
N ILE A 15 9.12 9.67 47.49
CA ILE A 15 9.41 9.81 46.06
C ILE A 15 8.14 9.42 45.30
N CYS A 16 7.31 10.43 45.04
CA CYS A 16 6.22 10.32 44.08
C CYS A 16 6.84 10.34 42.68
N VAL A 17 7.14 9.15 42.13
CA VAL A 17 7.56 9.00 40.74
C VAL A 17 6.34 9.30 39.88
N GLN A 18 6.25 10.53 39.38
CA GLN A 18 5.33 10.83 38.29
C GLN A 18 5.82 10.09 37.04
N PHE A 19 5.12 9.03 36.66
CA PHE A 19 5.21 8.46 35.32
C PHE A 19 4.64 9.49 34.35
N ALA A 20 5.47 10.44 33.91
CA ALA A 20 5.21 11.15 32.69
C ALA A 20 5.23 10.12 31.56
N ASN A 21 4.05 9.76 31.05
CA ASN A 21 3.94 9.04 29.78
C ASN A 21 4.51 9.98 28.71
N ALA A 22 5.79 9.84 28.40
CA ALA A 22 6.38 10.48 27.25
C ALA A 22 5.63 9.94 26.03
N GLN A 23 4.81 10.78 25.39
CA GLN A 23 4.21 10.45 24.10
C GLN A 23 5.35 10.12 23.13
N THR A 24 5.47 8.83 22.78
CA THR A 24 6.44 8.40 21.78
C THR A 24 5.95 8.88 20.42
N THR A 25 6.71 9.77 19.80
CA THR A 25 6.44 10.24 18.43
C THR A 25 6.66 9.09 17.46
N LEU A 26 5.60 8.62 16.80
CA LEU A 26 5.69 7.65 15.73
C LEU A 26 6.21 8.35 14.47
N THR A 27 7.30 7.85 13.91
CA THR A 27 7.81 8.30 12.61
C THR A 27 7.11 7.56 11.46
N GLU A 28 7.10 8.16 10.26
CA GLU A 28 6.54 7.51 9.07
C GLU A 28 7.18 6.14 8.81
N GLN A 29 8.51 6.03 8.96
CA GLN A 29 9.22 4.77 8.74
C GLN A 29 8.82 3.70 9.75
N GLN A 30 8.69 4.06 11.02
CA GLN A 30 8.19 3.11 12.03
C GLN A 30 6.78 2.65 11.70
N ALA A 31 5.88 3.56 11.29
CA ALA A 31 4.53 3.20 10.88
C ALA A 31 4.55 2.18 9.71
N ILE A 32 5.42 2.40 8.72
CA ILE A 32 5.63 1.47 7.61
C ILE A 32 6.12 0.11 8.12
N ASP A 33 7.14 0.08 8.98
CA ASP A 33 7.72 -1.17 9.48
C ASP A 33 6.70 -2.00 10.28
N PHE A 34 5.88 -1.35 11.10
CA PHE A 34 4.78 -1.99 11.81
C PHE A 34 3.73 -2.56 10.86
N ALA A 35 3.32 -1.78 9.85
CA ALA A 35 2.35 -2.23 8.86
C ALA A 35 2.89 -3.40 8.01
N LEU A 36 4.16 -3.34 7.57
CA LEU A 36 4.78 -4.42 6.80
C LEU A 36 4.87 -5.73 7.61
N LYS A 37 5.06 -5.63 8.93
CA LYS A 37 5.11 -6.78 9.84
C LYS A 37 3.72 -7.37 10.13
N ASN A 38 2.69 -6.53 10.22
CA ASN A 38 1.37 -6.93 10.71
C ASN A 38 0.29 -7.04 9.61
N SER A 39 0.59 -6.64 8.37
CA SER A 39 -0.40 -6.59 7.28
C SER A 39 -0.97 -7.96 6.90
N PRO A 40 -2.30 -8.18 6.99
CA PRO A 40 -2.94 -9.39 6.50
C PRO A 40 -2.74 -9.61 4.99
N LEU A 41 -2.66 -8.53 4.20
CA LEU A 41 -2.42 -8.61 2.75
C LEU A 41 -1.03 -9.20 2.45
N LEU A 42 0.00 -8.79 3.19
CA LEU A 42 1.35 -9.35 3.00
C LEU A 42 1.48 -10.78 3.50
N ASN A 43 0.74 -11.13 4.56
CA ASN A 43 0.63 -12.50 5.02
C ASN A 43 -0.04 -13.37 3.95
N ALA A 44 -1.13 -12.90 3.33
CA ALA A 44 -1.78 -13.58 2.21
C ALA A 44 -0.84 -13.77 1.02
N SER A 45 -0.11 -12.72 0.59
CA SER A 45 0.87 -12.82 -0.49
C SER A 45 2.03 -13.79 -0.17
N THR A 46 2.46 -13.84 1.10
CA THR A 46 3.47 -14.80 1.56
C THR A 46 2.94 -16.24 1.53
N LEU A 47 1.69 -16.45 1.93
CA LEU A 47 1.02 -17.75 1.83
C LEU A 47 0.80 -18.18 0.38
N GLN A 48 0.51 -17.24 -0.53
CA GLN A 48 0.40 -17.52 -1.96
C GLN A 48 1.75 -17.98 -2.56
N ILE A 49 2.86 -17.34 -2.17
CA ILE A 49 4.21 -17.82 -2.55
C ILE A 49 4.44 -19.24 -2.03
N LYS A 50 4.09 -19.51 -0.77
CA LYS A 50 4.23 -20.84 -0.16
C LYS A 50 3.39 -21.88 -0.91
N GLN A 51 2.15 -21.55 -1.27
CA GLN A 51 1.27 -22.40 -2.08
C GLN A 51 1.92 -22.74 -3.42
N HIS A 52 2.43 -21.75 -4.16
CA HIS A 52 3.11 -22.01 -5.43
C HIS A 52 4.40 -22.82 -5.27
N LYS A 53 5.17 -22.64 -4.19
CA LYS A 53 6.32 -23.49 -3.87
C LYS A 53 5.90 -24.95 -3.61
N GLN A 54 4.82 -25.17 -2.88
CA GLN A 54 4.28 -26.52 -2.64
C GLN A 54 3.81 -27.17 -3.95
N LEU A 55 3.15 -26.41 -4.82
CA LEU A 55 2.74 -26.88 -6.15
C LEU A 55 3.93 -27.23 -7.07
N GLN A 56 5.15 -26.75 -6.80
CA GLN A 56 6.31 -27.24 -7.55
C GLN A 56 6.53 -28.74 -7.36
N GLY A 57 6.15 -29.31 -6.20
CA GLY A 57 6.22 -30.75 -5.95
C GLY A 57 5.31 -31.58 -6.85
N THR A 58 4.25 -30.97 -7.41
CA THR A 58 3.33 -31.67 -8.34
C THR A 58 3.83 -31.65 -9.78
N SER A 59 5.03 -31.13 -10.04
CA SER A 59 5.63 -31.10 -11.39
C SER A 59 6.06 -32.48 -11.91
N PHE A 60 6.09 -33.47 -11.03
CA PHE A 60 6.28 -34.88 -11.37
C PHE A 60 4.97 -35.62 -11.08
N ASN A 61 3.94 -35.32 -11.86
CA ASN A 61 2.61 -35.91 -11.73
C ASN A 61 2.50 -37.23 -12.50
N LEU A 62 3.03 -38.31 -11.94
CA LEU A 62 2.82 -39.63 -12.52
C LEU A 62 1.34 -40.00 -12.48
N ALA A 63 0.85 -40.60 -13.57
CA ALA A 63 -0.44 -41.28 -13.53
C ALA A 63 -0.38 -42.37 -12.46
N ASN A 64 -1.51 -42.71 -11.85
CA ASN A 64 -1.55 -43.89 -10.98
C ASN A 64 -1.23 -45.14 -11.80
N PRO A 65 -0.53 -46.13 -11.22
CA PRO A 65 -0.35 -47.41 -11.88
C PRO A 65 -1.73 -48.05 -12.08
N ASP A 66 -1.96 -48.58 -13.28
CA ASP A 66 -3.14 -49.37 -13.58
C ASP A 66 -2.92 -50.80 -13.11
N ILE A 67 -3.75 -51.26 -12.17
CA ILE A 67 -3.69 -52.61 -11.63
C ILE A 67 -4.87 -53.37 -12.20
N THR A 68 -4.58 -54.34 -13.06
CA THR A 68 -5.62 -55.11 -13.76
C THR A 68 -5.66 -56.54 -13.24
N LEU A 69 -6.88 -57.10 -13.22
CA LEU A 69 -7.11 -58.52 -13.03
C LEU A 69 -7.76 -59.03 -14.32
N GLU A 70 -7.04 -59.86 -15.05
CA GLU A 70 -7.45 -60.32 -16.38
C GLU A 70 -7.50 -61.85 -16.41
N SER A 71 -8.32 -62.42 -17.30
CA SER A 71 -8.27 -63.85 -17.60
C SER A 71 -7.85 -64.03 -19.05
N PRO A 72 -6.55 -64.23 -19.36
CA PRO A 72 -6.04 -64.19 -20.72
C PRO A 72 -6.61 -65.30 -21.62
N THR A 73 -6.84 -66.49 -21.04
CA THR A 73 -7.39 -67.67 -21.75
C THR A 73 -8.80 -68.06 -21.30
N GLY A 74 -9.35 -67.40 -20.28
CA GLY A 74 -10.61 -67.80 -19.62
C GLY A 74 -10.45 -68.91 -18.56
N GLU A 75 -9.27 -69.52 -18.44
CA GLU A 75 -9.04 -70.68 -17.56
C GLU A 75 -8.40 -70.31 -16.21
N PHE A 76 -7.71 -69.16 -16.15
CA PHE A 76 -7.05 -68.67 -14.93
C PHE A 76 -7.08 -67.15 -14.89
N MET A 77 -6.94 -66.57 -13.69
CA MET A 77 -6.81 -65.13 -13.49
C MET A 77 -5.34 -64.74 -13.36
N THR A 78 -4.97 -63.61 -13.94
CA THR A 78 -3.66 -62.98 -13.80
C THR A 78 -3.81 -61.56 -13.30
N VAL A 79 -2.85 -61.13 -12.49
CA VAL A 79 -2.68 -59.72 -12.13
C VAL A 79 -1.69 -59.06 -13.09
N GLY A 80 -2.01 -57.85 -13.50
CA GLY A 80 -1.15 -56.95 -14.25
C GLY A 80 -0.94 -55.64 -13.50
N VAL A 81 0.21 -55.02 -13.68
CA VAL A 81 0.49 -53.65 -13.22
C VAL A 81 1.13 -52.91 -14.38
N LEU A 82 0.52 -51.81 -14.82
CA LEU A 82 1.00 -50.98 -15.92
C LEU A 82 1.14 -49.53 -15.46
N GLN A 83 2.36 -49.00 -15.50
CA GLN A 83 2.61 -47.59 -15.24
C GLN A 83 2.73 -46.83 -16.57
N SER A 84 1.93 -45.78 -16.73
CA SER A 84 2.06 -44.85 -17.85
C SER A 84 2.87 -43.63 -17.45
N PHE A 85 3.75 -43.20 -18.35
CA PHE A 85 4.60 -42.03 -18.23
C PHE A 85 4.35 -41.11 -19.42
N GLU A 86 4.19 -39.82 -19.18
CA GLU A 86 4.31 -38.82 -20.23
C GLU A 86 5.76 -38.77 -20.72
N PHE A 87 6.00 -38.18 -21.88
CA PHE A 87 7.36 -38.00 -22.38
C PHE A 87 8.19 -37.21 -21.34
N PRO A 88 9.46 -37.58 -21.04
CA PRO A 88 10.22 -36.99 -19.92
C PRO A 88 10.31 -35.46 -19.93
N THR A 89 10.32 -34.84 -21.10
CA THR A 89 10.37 -33.37 -21.20
C THR A 89 9.09 -32.69 -20.73
N VAL A 90 7.95 -33.38 -20.66
CA VAL A 90 6.70 -32.85 -20.10
C VAL A 90 6.90 -32.48 -18.64
N TYR A 91 7.37 -33.41 -17.81
CA TYR A 91 7.68 -33.16 -16.39
C TYR A 91 8.71 -32.05 -16.21
N LEU A 92 9.74 -32.00 -17.07
CA LEU A 92 10.71 -30.89 -17.07
C LEU A 92 10.05 -29.54 -17.36
N LYS A 93 9.11 -29.47 -18.32
CA LYS A 93 8.39 -28.23 -18.64
C LYS A 93 7.37 -27.85 -17.57
N GLN A 94 6.70 -28.82 -16.94
CA GLN A 94 5.83 -28.58 -15.79
C GLN A 94 6.62 -27.95 -14.64
N GLY A 95 7.80 -28.50 -14.31
CA GLY A 95 8.69 -27.93 -13.28
C GLY A 95 9.15 -26.52 -13.61
N GLN A 96 9.50 -26.26 -14.87
CA GLN A 96 9.85 -24.90 -15.31
C GLN A 96 8.66 -23.93 -15.18
N LEU A 97 7.44 -24.36 -15.53
CA LEU A 97 6.24 -23.53 -15.40
C LEU A 97 5.92 -23.24 -13.92
N ALA A 98 5.93 -24.25 -13.05
CA ALA A 98 5.65 -24.10 -11.63
C ALA A 98 6.66 -23.15 -10.94
N LYS A 99 7.93 -23.23 -11.32
CA LYS A 99 8.96 -22.28 -10.87
C LYS A 99 8.63 -20.84 -11.30
N GLN A 100 8.24 -20.62 -12.56
CA GLN A 100 7.89 -19.28 -13.04
C GLN A 100 6.60 -18.74 -12.40
N GLN A 101 5.65 -19.59 -12.03
CA GLN A 101 4.46 -19.21 -11.26
C GLN A 101 4.84 -18.77 -9.83
N THR A 102 5.84 -19.42 -9.23
CA THR A 102 6.37 -18.98 -7.93
C THR A 102 7.03 -17.60 -8.03
N VAL A 103 7.84 -17.38 -9.06
CA VAL A 103 8.44 -16.06 -9.32
C VAL A 103 7.35 -15.00 -9.58
N LEU A 104 6.26 -15.36 -10.25
CA LEU A 104 5.12 -14.46 -10.44
C LEU A 104 4.48 -14.06 -9.10
N ALA A 105 4.27 -15.01 -8.19
CA ALA A 105 3.76 -14.73 -6.85
C ALA A 105 4.72 -13.86 -6.02
N GLU A 106 6.05 -14.07 -6.17
CA GLU A 106 7.07 -13.23 -5.54
C GLU A 106 7.01 -11.78 -6.07
N LYS A 107 6.86 -11.58 -7.39
CA LYS A 107 6.64 -10.25 -7.98
C LYS A 107 5.32 -9.61 -7.55
N GLY A 108 4.26 -10.42 -7.40
CA GLY A 108 2.97 -9.98 -6.88
C GLY A 108 3.08 -9.46 -5.45
N LYS A 109 3.85 -10.14 -4.60
CA LYS A 109 4.13 -9.67 -3.23
C LYS A 109 4.84 -8.31 -3.22
N THR A 110 5.79 -8.06 -4.12
CA THR A 110 6.46 -6.74 -4.21
C THR A 110 5.47 -5.62 -4.54
N ILE A 111 4.45 -5.89 -5.36
CA ILE A 111 3.37 -4.92 -5.61
C ILE A 111 2.55 -4.70 -4.32
N THR A 112 2.16 -5.78 -3.64
CA THR A 112 1.44 -5.68 -2.36
C THR A 112 2.23 -4.88 -1.31
N GLU A 113 3.55 -5.05 -1.25
CA GLU A 113 4.42 -4.25 -0.37
C GLU A 113 4.37 -2.76 -0.70
N ALA A 114 4.43 -2.41 -2.00
CA ALA A 114 4.30 -1.02 -2.43
C ALA A 114 2.92 -0.44 -2.11
N GLU A 115 1.84 -1.21 -2.28
CA GLU A 115 0.46 -0.81 -1.94
C GLU A 115 0.32 -0.54 -0.43
N VAL A 116 0.79 -1.46 0.42
CA VAL A 116 0.74 -1.29 1.88
C VAL A 116 1.53 -0.05 2.31
N LYS A 117 2.74 0.14 1.76
CA LYS A 117 3.53 1.36 2.03
C LYS A 117 2.79 2.62 1.63
N GLN A 118 2.17 2.65 0.46
CA GLN A 118 1.40 3.81 -0.01
C GLN A 118 0.22 4.12 0.92
N GLN A 119 -0.55 3.10 1.30
CA GLN A 119 -1.69 3.24 2.21
C GLN A 119 -1.27 3.82 3.55
N VAL A 120 -0.18 3.32 4.14
CA VAL A 120 0.36 3.81 5.41
C VAL A 120 0.86 5.24 5.28
N LYS A 121 1.65 5.56 4.26
CA LYS A 121 2.15 6.93 4.01
C LYS A 121 0.99 7.92 3.86
N THR A 122 -0.05 7.55 3.11
CA THR A 122 -1.24 8.41 2.93
C THR A 122 -2.04 8.58 4.22
N ALA A 123 -2.24 7.51 5.00
CA ALA A 123 -2.91 7.61 6.30
C ALA A 123 -2.10 8.47 7.29
N TYR A 124 -0.78 8.28 7.33
CA TYR A 124 0.13 9.06 8.17
C TYR A 124 0.10 10.55 7.80
N LEU A 125 0.19 10.87 6.50
CA LEU A 125 0.06 12.24 5.99
C LEU A 125 -1.30 12.86 6.35
N SER A 126 -2.37 12.08 6.24
CA SER A 126 -3.73 12.55 6.58
C SER A 126 -3.85 12.91 8.05
N LEU A 127 -3.27 12.10 8.94
CA LEU A 127 -3.24 12.39 10.38
C LEU A 127 -2.39 13.63 10.69
N GLN A 128 -1.21 13.78 10.07
CA GLN A 128 -0.39 14.98 10.24
C GLN A 128 -1.14 16.25 9.82
N PHE A 129 -1.82 16.21 8.66
CA PHE A 129 -2.62 17.32 8.17
C PHE A 129 -3.80 17.63 9.10
N ALA A 130 -4.56 16.61 9.51
CA ALA A 130 -5.72 16.79 10.40
C ALA A 130 -5.31 17.38 11.76
N ASN A 131 -4.20 16.92 12.33
CA ASN A 131 -3.64 17.46 13.57
C ASN A 131 -3.23 18.93 13.42
N GLN A 132 -2.61 19.30 12.28
CA GLN A 132 -2.21 20.68 12.01
C GLN A 132 -3.42 21.62 11.86
N ILE A 133 -4.46 21.17 11.16
CA ILE A 133 -5.72 21.92 11.02
C ILE A 133 -6.42 22.06 12.38
N LEU A 134 -6.44 20.99 13.18
CA LEU A 134 -7.00 21.03 14.53
C LEU A 134 -6.28 22.03 15.43
N GLU A 135 -4.95 22.07 15.40
CA GLU A 135 -4.16 23.04 16.17
C GLU A 135 -4.45 24.48 15.74
N GLN A 136 -4.54 24.71 14.43
CA GLN A 136 -4.85 26.01 13.85
C GLN A 136 -6.25 26.49 14.25
N LEU A 137 -7.26 25.63 14.17
CA LEU A 137 -8.64 25.96 14.55
C LEU A 137 -8.81 26.16 16.05
N LYS A 138 -8.06 25.44 16.90
CA LYS A 138 -8.04 25.70 18.35
C LYS A 138 -7.55 27.11 18.68
N LYS A 139 -6.51 27.57 17.97
CA LYS A 139 -5.99 28.94 18.12
C LYS A 139 -7.03 29.97 17.67
N GLN A 140 -7.68 29.74 16.52
CA GLN A 140 -8.72 30.63 16.00
C GLN A 140 -9.94 30.69 16.93
N ASP A 141 -10.45 29.55 17.39
CA ASP A 141 -11.61 29.47 18.29
C ASP A 141 -11.41 30.33 19.54
N SER A 142 -10.25 30.22 20.20
CA SER A 142 -9.95 31.04 21.37
C SER A 142 -9.87 32.55 21.06
N ILE A 143 -9.42 32.94 19.87
CA ILE A 143 -9.32 34.35 19.46
C ILE A 143 -10.72 34.88 19.14
N TYR A 144 -11.48 34.16 18.31
CA TYR A 144 -12.81 34.56 17.87
C TYR A 144 -13.82 34.59 19.02
N PHE A 145 -13.71 33.66 19.98
CA PHE A 145 -14.51 33.71 21.21
C PHE A 145 -14.33 35.03 21.96
N ARG A 146 -13.07 35.46 22.16
CA ARG A 146 -12.77 36.73 22.86
C ARG A 146 -13.30 37.94 22.10
N ILE A 147 -13.22 37.92 20.77
CA ILE A 147 -13.74 39.01 19.93
C ILE A 147 -15.28 39.06 20.02
N ALA A 148 -15.96 37.91 19.94
CA ALA A 148 -17.41 37.83 20.04
C ALA A 148 -17.93 38.26 21.43
N ASP A 149 -17.26 37.85 22.52
CA ASP A 149 -17.59 38.29 23.88
C ASP A 149 -17.41 39.81 24.05
N ALA A 150 -16.29 40.36 23.55
CA ALA A 150 -16.05 41.80 23.56
C ALA A 150 -17.11 42.58 22.76
N ALA A 151 -17.47 42.10 21.57
CA ALA A 151 -18.52 42.69 20.74
C ALA A 151 -19.87 42.68 21.48
N ASN A 152 -20.22 41.59 22.15
CA ASN A 152 -21.46 41.49 22.91
C ASN A 152 -21.52 42.55 24.03
N ARG A 153 -20.46 42.69 24.81
CA ARG A 153 -20.38 43.69 25.90
C ARG A 153 -20.45 45.12 25.38
N GLN A 154 -19.79 45.42 24.27
CA GLN A 154 -19.84 46.75 23.66
C GLN A 154 -21.23 47.09 23.10
N PHE A 155 -21.95 46.09 22.56
CA PHE A 155 -23.32 46.26 22.13
C PHE A 155 -24.26 46.54 23.31
N GLU A 156 -24.13 45.79 24.41
CA GLU A 156 -24.90 46.04 25.65
C GLU A 156 -24.62 47.42 26.24
N ALA A 157 -23.40 47.94 26.07
CA ALA A 157 -23.02 49.30 26.44
C ALA A 157 -23.42 50.38 25.41
N GLY A 158 -24.06 50.00 24.29
CA GLY A 158 -24.48 50.93 23.23
C GLY A 158 -23.35 51.51 22.38
N GLN A 159 -22.17 50.89 22.36
CA GLN A 159 -20.98 51.37 21.66
C GLN A 159 -20.86 50.87 20.21
N ILE A 160 -21.52 49.75 19.89
CA ILE A 160 -21.57 49.19 18.53
C ILE A 160 -23.01 48.83 18.17
N ASP A 161 -23.28 48.66 16.88
CA ASP A 161 -24.60 48.25 16.39
C ASP A 161 -24.84 46.73 16.48
N PHE A 162 -26.08 46.33 16.21
CA PHE A 162 -26.50 44.94 16.22
C PHE A 162 -25.82 44.10 15.11
N VAL A 163 -25.46 44.72 13.98
CA VAL A 163 -24.83 44.02 12.85
C VAL A 163 -23.42 43.58 13.22
N ALA A 164 -22.62 44.46 13.81
CA ALA A 164 -21.28 44.16 14.30
C ALA A 164 -21.29 43.05 15.36
N LYS A 165 -22.21 43.13 16.34
CA LYS A 165 -22.41 42.08 17.36
C LYS A 165 -22.77 40.74 16.72
N THR A 166 -23.72 40.75 15.79
CA THR A 166 -24.20 39.52 15.13
C THR A 166 -23.12 38.92 14.24
N TYR A 167 -22.39 39.74 13.50
CA TYR A 167 -21.29 39.29 12.64
C TYR A 167 -20.18 38.62 13.44
N ALA A 168 -19.77 39.20 14.58
CA ALA A 168 -18.79 38.59 15.46
C ALA A 168 -19.24 37.24 16.02
N ALA A 169 -20.50 37.14 16.45
CA ALA A 169 -21.08 35.88 16.92
C ALA A 169 -21.14 34.81 15.82
N THR A 170 -21.52 35.19 14.60
CA THR A 170 -21.55 34.26 13.44
C THR A 170 -20.16 33.76 13.10
N GLN A 171 -19.16 34.65 13.02
CA GLN A 171 -17.79 34.26 12.71
C GLN A 171 -17.19 33.32 13.77
N TYR A 172 -17.45 33.58 15.06
CA TYR A 172 -17.08 32.62 16.11
C TYR A 172 -17.81 31.28 15.94
N GLY A 173 -19.12 31.30 15.69
CA GLY A 173 -19.90 30.09 15.48
C GLY A 173 -19.38 29.21 14.33
N GLU A 174 -18.97 29.82 13.22
CA GLU A 174 -18.36 29.13 12.08
C GLU A 174 -17.01 28.47 12.46
N VAL A 175 -16.11 29.22 13.10
CA VAL A 175 -14.82 28.70 13.56
C VAL A 175 -14.99 27.56 14.57
N HIS A 176 -15.90 27.73 15.53
CA HIS A 176 -16.21 26.71 16.53
C HIS A 176 -16.76 25.43 15.89
N ASN A 177 -17.70 25.57 14.96
CA ASN A 177 -18.26 24.44 14.22
C ASN A 177 -17.18 23.72 13.38
N ASN A 178 -16.24 24.45 12.78
CA ASN A 178 -15.11 23.86 12.06
C ASN A 178 -14.14 23.14 13.01
N LEU A 179 -13.91 23.68 14.22
CA LEU A 179 -13.09 23.03 15.24
C LEU A 179 -13.70 21.67 15.66
N VAL A 180 -15.01 21.61 15.89
CA VAL A 180 -15.71 20.36 16.24
C VAL A 180 -15.56 19.31 15.13
N GLN A 181 -15.69 19.72 13.86
CA GLN A 181 -15.45 18.84 12.71
C GLN A 181 -14.00 18.36 12.66
N ALA A 182 -13.02 19.27 12.80
CA ALA A 182 -11.60 18.93 12.77
C ALA A 182 -11.16 17.97 13.89
N GLN A 183 -11.81 18.02 15.06
CA GLN A 183 -11.59 17.04 16.13
C GLN A 183 -12.00 15.64 15.68
N THR A 184 -13.14 15.52 15.00
CA THR A 184 -13.65 14.26 14.47
C THR A 184 -12.77 13.77 13.32
N ASP A 185 -12.35 14.65 12.40
CA ASP A 185 -11.47 14.30 11.28
C ASP A 185 -10.11 13.78 11.77
N ALA A 186 -9.52 14.39 12.81
CA ALA A 186 -8.29 13.91 13.42
C ALA A 186 -8.45 12.51 14.04
N GLN A 187 -9.60 12.24 14.67
CA GLN A 187 -9.90 10.91 15.21
C GLN A 187 -10.08 9.86 14.09
N ILE A 188 -10.77 10.20 13.00
CA ILE A 188 -10.93 9.32 11.83
C ILE A 188 -9.56 9.02 11.21
N ALA A 189 -8.74 10.05 11.00
CA ALA A 189 -7.39 9.89 10.45
C ALA A 189 -6.50 9.02 11.33
N LEU A 190 -6.62 9.15 12.66
CA LEU A 190 -5.91 8.30 13.61
C LEU A 190 -6.38 6.85 13.47
N GLN A 191 -7.68 6.58 13.53
CA GLN A 191 -8.24 5.23 13.39
C GLN A 191 -7.80 4.56 12.08
N GLN A 192 -7.74 5.32 10.99
CA GLN A 192 -7.26 4.83 9.70
C GLN A 192 -5.79 4.40 9.73
N LEU A 193 -4.92 5.17 10.43
CA LEU A 193 -3.52 4.81 10.62
C LEU A 193 -3.38 3.59 11.55
N GLN A 194 -4.18 3.52 12.61
CA GLN A 194 -4.19 2.38 13.53
C GLN A 194 -4.61 1.10 12.82
N LEU A 195 -5.59 1.16 11.90
CA LEU A 195 -6.00 0.02 11.08
C LEU A 195 -4.84 -0.56 10.25
N TYR A 196 -4.03 0.28 9.63
CA TYR A 196 -2.92 -0.18 8.78
C TYR A 196 -1.69 -0.63 9.59
N THR A 197 -1.41 0.02 10.72
CA THR A 197 -0.20 -0.25 11.52
C THR A 197 -0.40 -1.29 12.61
N GLY A 198 -1.64 -1.47 13.08
CA GLY A 198 -1.98 -2.29 14.24
C GLY A 198 -1.55 -1.69 15.58
N ILE A 199 -1.16 -0.41 15.61
CA ILE A 199 -0.74 0.30 16.82
C ILE A 199 -1.96 1.02 17.39
N PHE A 200 -2.34 0.75 18.64
CA PHE A 200 -3.54 1.34 19.27
C PHE A 200 -3.24 2.32 20.41
N ASP A 201 -1.96 2.49 20.77
CA ASP A 201 -1.54 3.42 21.82
C ASP A 201 -1.76 4.88 21.41
N SER A 202 -1.70 5.81 22.37
CA SER A 202 -1.78 7.24 22.05
C SER A 202 -0.53 7.67 21.27
N ILE A 203 -0.67 7.83 19.97
CA ILE A 203 0.44 8.16 19.06
C ILE A 203 0.45 9.66 18.80
N ALA A 204 1.60 10.29 19.05
CA ALA A 204 1.91 11.59 18.44
C ALA A 204 2.61 11.35 17.09
N THR A 205 2.29 12.13 16.06
CA THR A 205 3.03 12.11 14.78
C THR A 205 4.18 13.10 14.80
N ALA A 206 5.19 12.89 13.96
CA ALA A 206 6.18 13.93 13.68
C ALA A 206 5.51 15.18 13.08
N HIS A 207 6.20 16.33 13.15
CA HIS A 207 5.72 17.61 12.64
C HIS A 207 5.28 17.52 11.17
N PHE A 208 4.20 18.21 10.80
CA PHE A 208 3.74 18.29 9.43
C PHE A 208 4.68 19.18 8.61
N SER A 209 5.51 18.56 7.77
CA SER A 209 6.53 19.27 7.00
C SER A 209 6.50 18.84 5.54
N LYS A 210 7.13 19.66 4.69
CA LYS A 210 7.35 19.33 3.29
C LYS A 210 8.19 18.07 3.16
N ALA A 211 7.73 17.14 2.33
CA ALA A 211 8.49 15.92 2.03
C ALA A 211 9.79 16.28 1.32
N LEU A 212 10.91 15.73 1.81
CA LEU A 212 12.18 15.76 1.11
C LEU A 212 12.12 14.77 -0.05
N SER A 213 12.06 15.27 -1.28
CA SER A 213 12.14 14.43 -2.48
C SER A 213 13.21 14.96 -3.42
N SER A 214 14.33 14.21 -3.51
CA SER A 214 15.37 14.43 -4.52
C SER A 214 14.87 14.13 -5.95
N PHE A 215 13.77 13.37 -6.07
CA PHE A 215 13.24 12.86 -7.33
C PHE A 215 12.51 13.90 -8.19
N LEU A 216 12.06 15.01 -7.62
CA LEU A 216 11.43 16.07 -8.40
C LEU A 216 12.41 16.74 -9.39
N PHE A 217 13.70 16.71 -9.08
CA PHE A 217 14.75 17.44 -9.80
C PHE A 217 15.72 16.54 -10.57
N THR A 218 15.89 15.28 -10.19
CA THR A 218 16.51 14.29 -11.08
C THR A 218 15.45 13.90 -12.11
N GLY A 219 15.51 14.51 -13.30
CA GLY A 219 14.54 14.32 -14.35
C GLY A 219 14.10 12.85 -14.43
N ILE A 220 12.89 12.57 -13.95
CA ILE A 220 12.19 11.32 -14.26
C ILE A 220 11.98 11.42 -15.75
N THR A 221 12.98 10.94 -16.48
CA THR A 221 12.85 10.63 -17.88
C THR A 221 11.85 9.49 -17.87
N THR A 222 10.72 9.70 -18.54
CA THR A 222 9.86 8.61 -19.01
C THR A 222 10.61 7.82 -20.09
N ASP A 223 11.89 7.55 -19.84
CA ASP A 223 12.71 6.76 -20.71
C ASP A 223 12.29 5.31 -20.49
N SER A 224 12.25 4.57 -21.58
CA SER A 224 11.67 3.22 -21.57
C SER A 224 12.40 2.34 -20.55
N ALA A 225 13.70 2.55 -20.38
CA ALA A 225 14.56 1.79 -19.47
C ALA A 225 14.22 1.94 -17.98
N THR A 226 13.79 3.11 -17.51
CA THR A 226 13.42 3.31 -16.09
C THR A 226 12.06 2.70 -15.79
N LEU A 227 11.12 2.75 -16.75
CA LEU A 227 9.79 2.12 -16.65
C LEU A 227 9.87 0.59 -16.56
N PHE A 228 10.79 -0.04 -17.29
CA PHE A 228 10.99 -1.50 -17.26
C PHE A 228 11.40 -2.04 -15.87
N ASN A 229 12.04 -1.20 -15.05
CA ASN A 229 12.50 -1.61 -13.73
C ASN A 229 11.45 -1.45 -12.62
N THR A 230 10.27 -0.94 -12.92
CA THR A 230 9.20 -0.79 -11.93
C THR A 230 8.58 -2.14 -11.54
N PRO A 231 8.16 -2.34 -10.28
CA PRO A 231 7.55 -3.61 -9.84
C PRO A 231 6.33 -4.04 -10.68
N PHE A 232 5.52 -3.07 -11.10
CA PHE A 232 4.34 -3.32 -11.94
C PHE A 232 4.73 -3.94 -13.29
N ILE A 233 5.67 -3.33 -14.02
CA ILE A 233 6.09 -3.86 -15.32
C ILE A 233 6.83 -5.18 -15.18
N GLN A 234 7.60 -5.36 -14.10
CA GLN A 234 8.24 -6.65 -13.81
C GLN A 234 7.21 -7.77 -13.57
N TYR A 235 6.11 -7.50 -12.86
CA TYR A 235 5.03 -8.45 -12.67
C TYR A 235 4.38 -8.86 -14.00
N TYR A 236 3.99 -7.89 -14.82
CA TYR A 236 3.39 -8.17 -16.13
C TYR A 236 4.36 -8.87 -17.09
N SER A 237 5.64 -8.51 -17.08
CA SER A 237 6.68 -9.24 -17.83
C SER A 237 6.80 -10.70 -17.34
N GLN A 238 6.66 -10.93 -16.04
CA GLN A 238 6.65 -12.28 -15.47
C GLN A 238 5.39 -13.08 -15.89
N THR A 239 4.22 -12.44 -16.04
CA THR A 239 3.01 -13.11 -16.56
C THR A 239 3.22 -13.62 -17.99
N GLN A 240 3.91 -12.86 -18.84
CA GLN A 240 4.29 -13.32 -20.18
C GLN A 240 5.25 -14.51 -20.12
N MET A 241 6.20 -14.50 -19.19
CA MET A 241 7.12 -15.63 -19.02
C MET A 241 6.38 -16.91 -18.60
N VAL A 242 5.39 -16.80 -17.71
CA VAL A 242 4.49 -17.91 -17.34
C VAL A 242 3.71 -18.41 -18.57
N ALA A 243 3.09 -17.51 -19.35
CA ALA A 243 2.37 -17.88 -20.57
C ALA A 243 3.28 -18.58 -21.60
N LYS A 244 4.52 -18.10 -21.77
CA LYS A 244 5.53 -18.71 -22.65
C LYS A 244 5.90 -20.12 -22.19
N LYS A 245 6.07 -20.34 -20.87
CA LYS A 245 6.32 -21.68 -20.31
C LYS A 245 5.10 -22.60 -20.44
N SER A 246 3.90 -22.07 -20.30
CA SER A 246 2.66 -22.82 -20.53
C SER A 246 2.55 -23.30 -21.98
N LEU A 247 2.85 -22.43 -22.96
CA LEU A 247 2.89 -22.83 -24.37
C LEU A 247 3.93 -23.92 -24.65
N GLN A 248 5.12 -23.83 -24.01
CA GLN A 248 6.13 -24.87 -24.13
C GLN A 248 5.65 -26.21 -23.56
N LEU A 249 4.96 -26.19 -22.42
CA LEU A 249 4.37 -27.39 -21.82
C LEU A 249 3.33 -28.04 -22.74
N GLU A 250 2.37 -27.26 -23.25
CA GLU A 250 1.32 -27.77 -24.15
C GLU A 250 1.90 -28.40 -25.44
N ARG A 251 3.01 -27.86 -25.96
CA ARG A 251 3.73 -28.48 -27.09
C ARG A 251 4.34 -29.83 -26.73
N ASN A 252 4.84 -29.99 -25.50
CA ASN A 252 5.47 -31.24 -25.07
C ASN A 252 4.44 -32.32 -24.73
N LYS A 253 3.24 -31.95 -24.27
CA LYS A 253 2.13 -32.90 -24.05
C LYS A 253 1.70 -33.65 -25.32
N ALA A 254 2.00 -33.09 -26.50
CA ALA A 254 1.74 -33.73 -27.78
C ALA A 254 2.80 -34.79 -28.18
N LEU A 255 3.84 -35.00 -27.36
CA LEU A 255 4.85 -36.03 -27.60
C LEU A 255 4.34 -37.41 -27.15
N PRO A 256 4.80 -38.51 -27.78
CA PRO A 256 4.43 -39.85 -27.35
C PRO A 256 4.87 -40.14 -25.91
N GLY A 257 3.98 -40.71 -25.11
CA GLY A 257 4.31 -41.24 -23.79
C GLY A 257 4.88 -42.66 -23.86
N PHE A 258 5.25 -43.20 -22.71
CA PHE A 258 5.74 -44.57 -22.57
C PHE A 258 4.93 -45.29 -21.51
N SER A 259 4.77 -46.59 -21.64
CA SER A 259 4.20 -47.43 -20.60
C SER A 259 5.11 -48.61 -20.33
N PHE A 260 5.28 -48.94 -19.06
CA PHE A 260 6.08 -50.09 -18.64
C PHE A 260 5.37 -50.79 -17.48
N GLY A 261 5.41 -52.11 -17.49
CA GLY A 261 4.65 -52.88 -16.54
C GLY A 261 4.96 -54.36 -16.56
N TYR A 262 4.28 -55.07 -15.67
CA TYR A 262 4.29 -56.50 -15.56
C TYR A 262 2.91 -57.03 -15.92
N MET A 263 2.84 -58.09 -16.73
CA MET A 263 1.58 -58.79 -16.97
C MET A 263 1.80 -60.23 -17.39
N ASN A 264 1.19 -61.16 -16.64
CA ASN A 264 1.36 -62.59 -16.89
C ASN A 264 0.28 -63.14 -17.84
N GLN A 265 0.58 -63.15 -19.14
CA GLN A 265 -0.33 -63.63 -20.20
C GLN A 265 -0.19 -65.13 -20.53
N GLY A 266 0.66 -65.88 -19.84
CA GLY A 266 0.97 -67.27 -20.19
C GLY A 266 0.20 -68.31 -19.36
N LEU A 267 -0.05 -69.48 -19.94
CA LEU A 267 -0.53 -70.65 -19.20
C LEU A 267 0.44 -70.99 -18.05
N PRO A 268 -0.03 -71.58 -16.93
CA PRO A 268 0.80 -71.91 -15.77
C PRO A 268 2.09 -72.69 -16.08
N ASN A 269 2.11 -73.48 -17.16
CA ASN A 269 3.24 -74.35 -17.54
C ASN A 269 4.15 -73.78 -18.64
N THR A 270 4.10 -72.47 -18.90
CA THR A 270 4.91 -71.85 -19.97
C THR A 270 6.34 -71.56 -19.47
N GLU A 271 7.37 -72.10 -20.13
CA GLU A 271 8.78 -72.02 -19.72
C GLU A 271 9.44 -70.63 -19.84
N ILE A 272 8.76 -69.62 -20.40
CA ILE A 272 9.30 -68.25 -20.54
C ILE A 272 8.99 -67.42 -19.28
N PRO A 273 9.99 -67.06 -18.45
CA PRO A 273 9.75 -66.41 -17.16
C PRO A 273 9.54 -64.89 -17.24
N LEU A 274 9.98 -64.23 -18.32
CA LEU A 274 9.95 -62.77 -18.43
C LEU A 274 8.57 -62.28 -18.91
N ARG A 275 7.80 -61.67 -18.00
CA ARG A 275 6.42 -61.19 -18.23
C ARG A 275 6.34 -59.66 -18.22
N LEU A 276 7.25 -59.01 -18.93
CA LEU A 276 7.31 -57.55 -19.05
C LEU A 276 6.43 -57.06 -20.21
N ARG A 277 5.73 -55.95 -19.99
CA ARG A 277 5.01 -55.20 -21.03
C ARG A 277 5.62 -53.81 -21.13
N ALA A 278 6.01 -53.42 -22.33
CA ALA A 278 6.43 -52.06 -22.65
C ALA A 278 5.60 -51.56 -23.84
N GLY A 279 5.22 -50.29 -23.81
CA GLY A 279 4.40 -49.66 -24.84
C GLY A 279 4.75 -48.19 -25.05
N ILE A 280 4.30 -47.66 -26.19
CA ILE A 280 4.41 -46.24 -26.52
C ILE A 280 2.98 -45.71 -26.69
N ASN A 281 2.66 -44.64 -25.97
CA ASN A 281 1.36 -43.99 -26.01
C ASN A 281 1.41 -42.90 -27.08
N ILE A 282 0.91 -43.17 -28.28
CA ILE A 282 0.92 -42.20 -29.39
C ILE A 282 -0.38 -41.38 -29.37
N PRO A 283 -0.30 -40.04 -29.28
CA PRO A 283 -1.49 -39.19 -29.26
C PRO A 283 -2.13 -39.09 -30.66
N LEU A 284 -3.10 -39.95 -30.98
CA LEU A 284 -3.74 -39.99 -32.30
C LEU A 284 -4.75 -38.84 -32.53
N TRP A 285 -5.35 -38.31 -31.46
CA TRP A 285 -6.30 -37.20 -31.53
C TRP A 285 -5.60 -35.83 -31.55
N PHE A 286 -4.69 -35.63 -32.53
CA PHE A 286 -3.85 -34.44 -32.66
C PHE A 286 -4.61 -33.11 -32.64
N TRP A 287 -5.88 -33.12 -33.05
CA TRP A 287 -6.76 -31.95 -33.03
C TRP A 287 -6.99 -31.39 -31.61
N GLN A 288 -6.98 -32.22 -30.58
CA GLN A 288 -7.11 -31.79 -29.17
C GLN A 288 -5.86 -31.00 -28.73
N TYR A 289 -4.68 -31.57 -28.96
CA TYR A 289 -3.40 -30.91 -28.65
C TYR A 289 -3.19 -29.63 -29.46
N ASN A 290 -3.56 -29.64 -30.74
CA ASN A 290 -3.48 -28.46 -31.59
C ASN A 290 -4.37 -27.32 -31.06
N SER A 291 -5.58 -27.63 -30.60
CA SER A 291 -6.47 -26.64 -29.98
C SER A 291 -5.88 -26.08 -28.68
N SER A 292 -5.33 -26.92 -27.79
CA SER A 292 -4.68 -26.45 -26.56
C SER A 292 -3.43 -25.59 -26.85
N ILE A 293 -2.61 -25.97 -27.83
CA ILE A 293 -1.44 -25.18 -28.26
C ILE A 293 -1.87 -23.84 -28.84
N LYS A 294 -2.92 -23.80 -29.67
CA LYS A 294 -3.49 -22.56 -30.22
C LYS A 294 -4.00 -21.66 -29.10
N ALA A 295 -4.74 -22.21 -28.14
CA ALA A 295 -5.23 -21.47 -26.98
C ALA A 295 -4.07 -20.89 -26.14
N ALA A 296 -3.03 -21.68 -25.85
CA ALA A 296 -1.86 -21.21 -25.11
C ALA A 296 -1.07 -20.14 -25.89
N LYS A 297 -1.02 -20.22 -27.23
CA LYS A 297 -0.42 -19.19 -28.08
C LYS A 297 -1.23 -17.90 -28.04
N THR A 298 -2.55 -17.97 -28.12
CA THR A 298 -3.43 -16.80 -27.96
C THR A 298 -3.27 -16.18 -26.58
N ASN A 299 -3.18 -16.99 -25.52
CA ASN A 299 -2.94 -16.48 -24.17
C ASN A 299 -1.60 -15.74 -24.04
N LEU A 300 -0.54 -16.21 -24.71
CA LEU A 300 0.72 -15.47 -24.78
C LEU A 300 0.53 -14.08 -25.42
N LEU A 301 -0.18 -14.00 -26.55
CA LEU A 301 -0.51 -12.73 -27.20
C LEU A 301 -1.34 -11.80 -26.30
N ILE A 302 -2.29 -12.36 -25.53
CA ILE A 302 -3.06 -11.60 -24.53
C ILE A 302 -2.13 -11.00 -23.47
N THR A 303 -1.20 -11.79 -22.91
CA THR A 303 -0.24 -11.28 -21.93
C THR A 303 0.72 -10.25 -22.53
N GLU A 304 1.05 -10.36 -23.82
CA GLU A 304 1.83 -9.34 -24.54
C GLU A 304 1.08 -7.99 -24.61
N GLN A 305 -0.19 -8.01 -25.01
CA GLN A 305 -1.02 -6.81 -25.06
C GLN A 305 -1.32 -6.24 -23.67
N ASN A 306 -1.56 -7.08 -22.67
CA ASN A 306 -1.77 -6.63 -21.29
C ASN A 306 -0.53 -5.88 -20.75
N THR A 307 0.68 -6.39 -20.98
CA THR A 307 1.90 -5.68 -20.57
C THR A 307 2.05 -4.34 -21.29
N LEU A 308 1.76 -4.27 -22.60
CA LEU A 308 1.81 -3.02 -23.36
C LEU A 308 0.80 -1.99 -22.81
N ALA A 309 -0.44 -2.41 -22.56
CA ALA A 309 -1.46 -1.56 -21.96
C ALA A 309 -1.01 -1.02 -20.59
N GLN A 310 -0.33 -1.85 -19.79
CA GLN A 310 0.16 -1.46 -18.48
C GLN A 310 1.35 -0.50 -18.55
N GLN A 311 2.23 -0.64 -19.54
CA GLN A 311 3.27 0.34 -19.83
C GLN A 311 2.67 1.72 -20.19
N GLN A 312 1.64 1.73 -21.03
CA GLN A 312 0.94 2.97 -21.41
C GLN A 312 0.24 3.61 -20.20
N ASN A 313 -0.49 2.82 -19.41
CA ASN A 313 -1.17 3.30 -18.20
C ASN A 313 -0.18 3.85 -17.17
N LEU A 314 0.93 3.15 -16.93
CA LEU A 314 1.95 3.62 -16.00
C LEU A 314 2.59 4.92 -16.47
N THR A 315 2.90 5.03 -17.77
CA THR A 315 3.47 6.25 -18.37
C THR A 315 2.52 7.42 -18.20
N ALA A 316 1.24 7.26 -18.55
CA ALA A 316 0.23 8.29 -18.41
C ALA A 316 0.06 8.70 -16.93
N LYS A 317 0.02 7.72 -16.01
CA LYS A 317 -0.13 7.99 -14.59
C LYS A 317 1.08 8.71 -14.00
N MET A 318 2.30 8.35 -14.41
CA MET A 318 3.52 9.05 -14.01
C MET A 318 3.53 10.50 -14.51
N GLN A 319 3.13 10.74 -15.75
CA GLN A 319 3.01 12.11 -16.29
C GLN A 319 1.98 12.93 -15.51
N GLN A 320 0.81 12.34 -15.20
CA GLN A 320 -0.22 12.98 -14.39
C GLN A 320 0.31 13.37 -13.01
N VAL A 321 0.87 12.42 -12.25
CA VAL A 321 1.35 12.65 -10.87
C VAL A 321 2.51 13.64 -10.85
N LYS A 322 3.40 13.60 -11.86
CA LYS A 322 4.48 14.60 -12.01
C LYS A 322 3.92 15.99 -12.25
N GLY A 323 2.91 16.13 -13.12
CA GLY A 323 2.21 17.39 -13.35
C GLY A 323 1.55 17.93 -12.09
N GLU A 324 0.90 17.07 -11.31
CA GLU A 324 0.32 17.43 -10.00
C GLU A 324 1.39 17.91 -9.02
N ALA A 325 2.51 17.20 -8.91
CA ALA A 325 3.60 17.57 -8.01
C ALA A 325 4.21 18.93 -8.38
N ILE A 326 4.45 19.19 -9.68
CA ILE A 326 4.95 20.48 -10.17
C ILE A 326 3.95 21.60 -9.88
N LYS A 327 2.65 21.37 -10.14
CA LYS A 327 1.58 22.33 -9.86
C LYS A 327 1.58 22.74 -8.38
N PHE A 328 1.60 21.77 -7.46
CA PHE A 328 1.58 22.05 -6.03
C PHE A 328 2.91 22.63 -5.54
N GLN A 329 4.05 22.25 -6.13
CA GLN A 329 5.35 22.85 -5.82
C GLN A 329 5.38 24.34 -6.18
N THR A 330 4.88 24.73 -7.37
CA THR A 330 4.80 26.14 -7.75
C THR A 330 3.90 26.92 -6.79
N SER A 331 2.75 26.34 -6.42
CA SER A 331 1.84 26.96 -5.45
C SER A 331 2.45 27.07 -4.05
N LEU A 332 3.22 26.07 -3.61
CA LEU A 332 3.96 26.12 -2.34
C LEU A 332 4.97 27.25 -2.32
N THR A 333 5.74 27.43 -3.41
CA THR A 333 6.70 28.52 -3.52
C THR A 333 6.04 29.89 -3.32
N TYR A 334 4.83 30.10 -3.85
CA TYR A 334 4.08 31.34 -3.63
C TYR A 334 3.69 31.52 -2.16
N TYR A 335 3.13 30.49 -1.51
CA TYR A 335 2.73 30.60 -0.11
C TYR A 335 3.93 30.77 0.82
N GLU A 336 5.01 30.01 0.61
CA GLU A 336 6.24 30.05 1.43
C GLU A 336 6.95 31.41 1.33
N ASN A 337 7.02 32.01 0.15
CA ASN A 337 7.76 33.26 -0.06
C ASN A 337 6.91 34.53 0.13
N THR A 338 5.60 34.45 -0.12
CA THR A 338 4.71 35.63 -0.18
C THR A 338 3.48 35.46 0.69
N GLY A 339 2.68 34.42 0.46
CA GLY A 339 1.35 34.29 1.06
C GLY A 339 1.36 34.26 2.59
N LEU A 340 2.23 33.46 3.21
CA LEU A 340 2.32 33.34 4.66
C LEU A 340 2.77 34.65 5.33
N LYS A 341 3.77 35.33 4.75
CA LYS A 341 4.22 36.63 5.24
C LYS A 341 3.11 37.68 5.17
N GLN A 342 2.37 37.72 4.06
CA GLN A 342 1.23 38.63 3.91
C GLN A 342 0.11 38.31 4.90
N ALA A 343 -0.18 37.03 5.17
CA ALA A 343 -1.15 36.64 6.19
C ALA A 343 -0.73 37.14 7.58
N ASP A 344 0.53 36.99 7.95
CA ASP A 344 1.05 37.47 9.24
C ASP A 344 1.04 39.01 9.34
N ASP A 345 1.36 39.71 8.25
CA ASP A 345 1.27 41.17 8.16
C ASP A 345 -0.17 41.65 8.30
N LEU A 346 -1.15 40.96 7.69
CA LEU A 346 -2.58 41.26 7.81
C LEU A 346 -3.08 41.04 9.24
N ILE A 347 -2.72 39.92 9.88
CA ILE A 347 -3.09 39.64 11.28
C ILE A 347 -2.51 40.72 12.19
N THR A 348 -1.22 41.01 12.06
CA THR A 348 -0.52 41.96 12.94
C THR A 348 -1.04 43.38 12.76
N SER A 349 -1.25 43.81 11.51
CA SER A 349 -1.74 45.17 11.21
C SER A 349 -3.19 45.36 11.61
N SER A 350 -4.05 44.38 11.32
CA SER A 350 -5.47 44.45 11.69
C SER A 350 -5.67 44.45 13.20
N ASN A 351 -4.91 43.63 13.95
CA ASN A 351 -4.89 43.66 15.41
C ASN A 351 -4.51 45.05 15.96
N ARG A 352 -3.50 45.71 15.38
CA ARG A 352 -3.07 47.05 15.78
C ARG A 352 -4.12 48.11 15.47
N MET A 353 -4.65 48.11 14.25
CA MET A 353 -5.68 49.08 13.83
C MET A 353 -6.95 48.94 14.66
N PHE A 354 -7.41 47.71 14.91
CA PHE A 354 -8.56 47.45 15.76
C PHE A 354 -8.32 47.92 17.20
N SER A 355 -7.16 47.60 17.79
CA SER A 355 -6.80 48.05 19.14
C SER A 355 -6.67 49.57 19.27
N ALA A 356 -6.33 50.27 18.18
CA ALA A 356 -6.25 51.72 18.11
C ALA A 356 -7.59 52.40 17.79
N GLY A 357 -8.69 51.64 17.63
CA GLY A 357 -10.00 52.17 17.24
C GLY A 357 -10.08 52.65 15.79
N GLN A 358 -9.11 52.28 14.95
CA GLN A 358 -9.02 52.66 13.53
C GLN A 358 -9.70 51.67 12.58
N SER A 359 -10.20 50.54 13.09
CA SER A 359 -10.90 49.51 12.32
C SER A 359 -12.12 49.01 13.09
N ASP A 360 -13.24 48.81 12.39
CA ASP A 360 -14.45 48.23 12.97
C ASP A 360 -14.36 46.69 13.06
N TYR A 361 -15.30 46.08 13.80
CA TYR A 361 -15.34 44.61 13.98
C TYR A 361 -15.47 43.86 12.66
N ILE A 362 -16.22 44.39 11.70
CA ILE A 362 -16.50 43.69 10.43
C ILE A 362 -15.22 43.59 9.60
N THR A 363 -14.53 44.72 9.44
CA THR A 363 -13.27 44.83 8.71
C THR A 363 -12.20 43.98 9.38
N TYR A 364 -12.07 44.10 10.71
CA TYR A 364 -11.10 43.33 11.48
C TYR A 364 -11.30 41.81 11.33
N LEU A 365 -12.52 41.31 11.57
CA LEU A 365 -12.82 39.88 11.47
C LEU A 365 -12.72 39.36 10.03
N ARG A 366 -13.06 40.17 9.02
CA ARG A 366 -12.86 39.81 7.61
C ARG A 366 -11.38 39.66 7.30
N THR A 367 -10.55 40.63 7.71
CA THR A 367 -9.09 40.57 7.51
C THR A 367 -8.46 39.37 8.21
N LEU A 368 -8.88 39.06 9.45
CA LEU A 368 -8.45 37.84 10.13
C LEU A 368 -8.85 36.58 9.36
N SER A 369 -10.11 36.50 8.93
CA SER A 369 -10.62 35.36 8.17
C SER A 369 -9.83 35.16 6.88
N ASP A 370 -9.56 36.22 6.11
CA ASP A 370 -8.75 36.18 4.89
C ASP A 370 -7.32 35.68 5.17
N ALA A 371 -6.67 36.18 6.22
CA ALA A 371 -5.32 35.77 6.60
C ALA A 371 -5.26 34.29 7.03
N TYR A 372 -6.21 33.84 7.85
CA TYR A 372 -6.30 32.44 8.25
C TYR A 372 -6.62 31.51 7.08
N ASN A 373 -7.45 31.96 6.14
CA ASN A 373 -7.72 31.21 4.90
C ASN A 373 -6.47 31.04 4.05
N ILE A 374 -5.56 32.02 4.01
CA ILE A 374 -4.25 31.87 3.33
C ILE A 374 -3.42 30.77 4.00
N GLN A 375 -3.36 30.77 5.33
CA GLN A 375 -2.62 29.74 6.09
C GLN A 375 -3.22 28.34 5.88
N ILE A 376 -4.55 28.19 5.84
CA ILE A 376 -5.22 26.91 5.55
C ILE A 376 -4.91 26.45 4.11
N LYS A 377 -5.02 27.34 3.12
CA LYS A 377 -4.69 27.00 1.72
C LYS A 377 -3.23 26.56 1.55
N TYR A 378 -2.30 27.13 2.32
CA TYR A 378 -0.92 26.65 2.37
C TYR A 378 -0.86 25.19 2.86
N LEU A 379 -1.51 24.87 3.99
CA LEU A 379 -1.53 23.52 4.56
C LEU A 379 -2.15 22.50 3.60
N GLU A 380 -3.25 22.86 2.93
CA GLU A 380 -3.87 22.02 1.90
C GLU A 380 -2.93 21.78 0.71
N THR A 381 -2.24 22.83 0.25
CA THR A 381 -1.28 22.74 -0.83
C THR A 381 -0.09 21.85 -0.44
N LEU A 382 0.38 21.95 0.80
CA LEU A 382 1.45 21.12 1.36
C LEU A 382 1.05 19.65 1.43
N ARG A 383 -0.17 19.37 1.91
CA ARG A 383 -0.73 18.00 1.92
C ARG A 383 -0.80 17.45 0.49
N ASN A 384 -1.34 18.21 -0.44
CA ASN A 384 -1.51 17.75 -1.81
C ASN A 384 -0.15 17.50 -2.50
N PHE A 385 0.83 18.36 -2.25
CA PHE A 385 2.21 18.14 -2.70
C PHE A 385 2.79 16.83 -2.14
N ASN A 386 2.74 16.64 -0.82
CA ASN A 386 3.23 15.42 -0.17
C ASN A 386 2.50 14.16 -0.70
N GLN A 387 1.19 14.24 -0.93
CA GLN A 387 0.42 13.15 -1.52
C GLN A 387 0.87 12.81 -2.95
N SER A 388 1.18 13.82 -3.78
CA SER A 388 1.76 13.58 -5.11
C SER A 388 3.13 12.88 -5.02
N ILE A 389 3.96 13.20 -4.01
CA ILE A 389 5.21 12.49 -3.77
C ILE A 389 4.98 11.03 -3.36
N ILE A 390 4.03 10.77 -2.46
CA ILE A 390 3.66 9.40 -2.08
C ILE A 390 3.21 8.60 -3.30
N ASN A 391 2.36 9.19 -4.15
CA ASN A 391 1.88 8.56 -5.38
C ASN A 391 3.02 8.28 -6.36
N LEU A 392 3.98 9.20 -6.48
CA LEU A 392 5.13 9.02 -7.35
C LEU A 392 6.02 7.86 -6.88
N ASN A 393 6.32 7.81 -5.57
CA ASN A 393 7.08 6.74 -4.95
C ASN A 393 6.40 5.38 -5.13
N TYR A 394 5.08 5.33 -4.98
CA TYR A 394 4.31 4.11 -5.25
C TYR A 394 4.50 3.59 -6.68
N LEU A 395 4.38 4.45 -7.69
CA LEU A 395 4.51 4.04 -9.10
C LEU A 395 5.90 3.48 -9.45
N ILE A 396 6.95 3.91 -8.73
CA ILE A 396 8.32 3.41 -8.90
C ILE A 396 8.67 2.29 -7.90
N GLY A 397 7.77 1.94 -6.98
CA GLY A 397 7.93 0.84 -6.02
C GLY A 397 8.68 1.17 -4.72
N GLN A 398 8.68 2.43 -4.27
CA GLN A 398 9.46 2.91 -3.12
C GLN A 398 8.67 3.08 -1.80
#